data_AF-A0ABC9EQQ8-F1
#
_entry.id   AF-A0ABC9EQQ8-F1
#
_cell.length_a   1.000
_cell.length_b   1.000
_cell.length_c   1.000
_cell.angle_alpha   90.00
_cell.angle_beta   90.00
_cell.angle_gamma   90.00
#
_symmetry.space_group_name_H-M   'P 1'
#
loop_
_entity.id
_entity.type
_entity.pdbx_description
1 polymer ?
#
loop_
_entity_poly.entity_id
_entity_poly.type
_entity_poly.pdbx_seq_one_letter_code
_entity_poly.pdbx_strand_id
1 'polypeptide(L)'
;MADQQEQFPDPPPAPDANNPMFQGAPAYPWHVSMDPVQMLTTYVALIHWIVNVVIYQRAAADNGGVPQVITQQTNGNQYSFGLTAETGFFRVVIIPSEELDEQQMPLHMMFSCRDLYLVGFLHDGKWKVFKDAKLDGSGHLQHPEAWESLGFKGSYIDTHFNSVLLGGLGLYRSYDCLVHYAHRSSQEIKAAVFRIIVVISEACRFPQWRTRVKYLLENWLAETTNHDRAFSELFKDWKTISKRARRGEARFEVLEGDAFQTFESLLQALHNGVANSRPPANQL
;
A
#
# COMPACT_ATOMS: atom_id res chain seq x y z
N MET A 1 -11.63 -28.07 20.80
CA MET A 1 -11.03 -26.98 20.01
C MET A 1 -12.09 -26.56 19.02
N ALA A 2 -12.70 -25.40 19.24
CA ALA A 2 -13.74 -24.88 18.36
C ALA A 2 -13.07 -24.05 17.26
N ASP A 3 -13.37 -24.36 16.01
CA ASP A 3 -13.01 -23.56 14.84
C ASP A 3 -13.62 -22.16 15.00
N GLN A 4 -12.76 -21.17 15.22
CA GLN A 4 -13.15 -19.77 15.03
C GLN A 4 -13.18 -19.54 13.52
N GLN A 5 -14.37 -19.58 12.93
CA GLN A 5 -14.58 -19.02 11.59
C GLN A 5 -14.24 -17.52 11.68
N GLU A 6 -13.23 -17.09 10.93
CA GLU A 6 -12.92 -15.67 10.74
C GLU A 6 -14.16 -14.98 10.17
N GLN A 7 -14.90 -14.30 11.04
CA GLN A 7 -16.01 -13.46 10.63
C GLN A 7 -15.42 -12.19 10.04
N PHE A 8 -15.42 -12.11 8.71
CA PHE A 8 -15.05 -10.87 8.02
C PHE A 8 -16.06 -9.77 8.37
N PRO A 9 -15.61 -8.53 8.65
CA PRO A 9 -16.50 -7.42 8.89
C PRO A 9 -17.43 -7.18 7.70
N ASP A 10 -18.64 -6.68 7.97
CA ASP A 10 -19.60 -6.30 6.94
C ASP A 10 -18.95 -5.34 5.93
N PRO A 11 -19.32 -5.43 4.63
CA PRO A 11 -18.75 -4.54 3.62
C PRO A 11 -19.03 -3.08 3.98
N PRO A 12 -18.04 -2.18 3.88
CA PRO A 12 -18.22 -0.78 4.22
C PRO A 12 -19.31 -0.16 3.34
N PRO A 13 -19.98 0.89 3.82
CA PRO A 13 -20.87 1.66 2.97
C PRO A 13 -20.14 2.01 1.67
N ALA A 14 -20.85 1.83 0.55
CA ALA A 14 -20.38 2.23 -0.76
C ALA A 14 -19.90 3.70 -0.68
N PRO A 15 -18.90 4.10 -1.48
CA PRO A 15 -18.59 5.53 -1.60
C PRO A 15 -19.90 6.21 -2.00
N ASP A 16 -20.04 7.49 -1.67
CA ASP A 16 -21.17 8.33 -2.05
C ASP A 16 -21.75 7.80 -3.38
N ALA A 17 -22.96 7.21 -3.32
CA ALA A 17 -23.46 6.23 -4.31
C ALA A 17 -23.52 6.76 -5.75
N ASN A 18 -23.20 8.05 -5.89
CA ASN A 18 -23.21 8.87 -7.08
C ASN A 18 -21.82 9.05 -7.72
N ASN A 19 -20.69 8.64 -7.12
CA ASN A 19 -19.39 8.75 -7.79
C ASN A 19 -19.13 7.55 -8.72
N PRO A 20 -19.10 7.76 -10.05
CA PRO A 20 -19.01 6.68 -11.04
C PRO A 20 -17.57 6.17 -11.27
N MET A 21 -16.57 6.69 -10.56
CA MET A 21 -15.20 6.20 -10.70
C MET A 21 -14.93 4.98 -9.84
N PHE A 22 -14.01 4.13 -10.32
CA PHE A 22 -13.56 2.91 -9.66
C PHE A 22 -14.69 1.93 -9.33
N GLN A 23 -15.74 1.91 -10.16
CA GLN A 23 -16.86 0.99 -10.00
C GLN A 23 -16.37 -0.46 -10.03
N GLY A 24 -16.84 -1.26 -9.07
CA GLY A 24 -16.44 -2.66 -8.91
C GLY A 24 -15.07 -2.88 -8.25
N ALA A 25 -14.34 -1.83 -7.85
CA ALA A 25 -13.13 -2.01 -7.05
C ALA A 25 -13.48 -2.64 -5.70
N PRO A 26 -12.90 -3.80 -5.33
CA PRO A 26 -13.15 -4.42 -4.03
C PRO A 26 -12.70 -3.49 -2.91
N ALA A 27 -13.44 -3.49 -1.81
CA ALA A 27 -13.21 -2.61 -0.68
C ALA A 27 -13.02 -3.39 0.62
N TYR A 28 -12.12 -2.89 1.48
CA TYR A 28 -11.92 -3.42 2.82
C TYR A 28 -12.14 -2.34 3.88
N PRO A 29 -12.98 -2.59 4.90
CA PRO A 29 -13.14 -1.68 6.03
C PRO A 29 -11.99 -1.90 7.02
N TRP A 30 -11.08 -0.93 7.11
CA TRP A 30 -10.02 -0.96 8.11
C TRP A 30 -10.40 -0.11 9.31
N HIS A 31 -10.81 -0.78 10.38
CA HIS A 31 -11.10 -0.15 11.66
C HIS A 31 -9.81 0.21 12.39
N VAL A 32 -9.56 1.50 12.57
CA VAL A 32 -8.41 2.04 13.30
C VAL A 32 -8.84 2.26 14.75
N SER A 33 -8.07 1.74 15.70
CA SER A 33 -8.37 1.80 17.14
C SER A 33 -7.23 2.44 17.92
N MET A 34 -7.54 3.05 19.06
CA MET A 34 -6.54 3.44 20.06
C MET A 34 -6.05 2.25 20.88
N ASP A 35 -6.80 1.15 20.92
CA ASP A 35 -6.36 -0.10 21.52
C ASP A 35 -5.26 -0.73 20.63
N PRO A 36 -4.02 -0.89 21.12
CA PRO A 36 -2.91 -1.38 20.29
C PRO A 36 -3.11 -2.80 19.77
N VAL A 37 -3.78 -3.67 20.54
CA VAL A 37 -4.04 -5.07 20.16
C VAL A 37 -5.07 -5.12 19.05
N GLN A 38 -6.14 -4.35 19.16
CA GLN A 38 -7.17 -4.22 18.12
C GLN A 38 -6.61 -3.58 16.85
N MET A 39 -5.80 -2.52 17.00
CA MET A 39 -5.13 -1.85 15.88
C MET A 39 -4.20 -2.80 15.12
N LEU A 40 -3.38 -3.58 15.84
CA LEU A 40 -2.53 -4.59 15.23
C LEU A 40 -3.36 -5.67 14.52
N THR A 41 -4.41 -6.18 15.19
CA THR A 41 -5.25 -7.26 14.66
C THR A 41 -5.90 -6.87 13.34
N THR A 42 -6.55 -5.71 13.30
CA THR A 42 -7.22 -5.19 12.10
C THR A 42 -6.23 -4.84 10.99
N TYR A 43 -5.03 -4.35 11.34
CA TYR A 43 -3.96 -4.09 10.39
C TYR A 43 -3.41 -5.38 9.77
N VAL A 44 -3.20 -6.44 10.55
CA VAL A 44 -2.79 -7.75 10.05
C VAL A 44 -3.83 -8.30 9.06
N ALA A 45 -5.12 -8.19 9.41
CA ALA A 45 -6.22 -8.61 8.55
C ALA A 45 -6.28 -7.79 7.24
N LEU A 46 -6.06 -6.47 7.31
CA LEU A 46 -5.93 -5.61 6.12
C LEU A 46 -4.81 -6.09 5.20
N ILE A 47 -3.60 -6.27 5.73
CA ILE A 47 -2.45 -6.68 4.90
C ILE A 47 -2.68 -8.08 4.30
N HIS A 48 -3.26 -8.99 5.07
CA HIS A 48 -3.64 -10.32 4.60
C HIS A 48 -4.63 -10.23 3.43
N TRP A 49 -5.68 -9.42 3.58
CA TRP A 49 -6.67 -9.19 2.53
C TRP A 49 -6.05 -8.58 1.27
N ILE A 50 -5.20 -7.55 1.40
CA ILE A 50 -4.54 -6.92 0.24
C ILE A 50 -3.69 -7.95 -0.52
N VAL A 51 -2.78 -8.64 0.17
CA VAL A 51 -1.81 -9.52 -0.50
C VAL A 51 -2.48 -10.80 -1.02
N ASN A 52 -3.25 -11.49 -0.18
CA ASN A 52 -3.73 -12.83 -0.50
C ASN A 52 -5.08 -12.85 -1.21
N VAL A 53 -5.92 -11.84 -0.99
CA VAL A 53 -7.24 -11.76 -1.64
C VAL A 53 -7.13 -10.86 -2.87
N VAL A 54 -6.89 -9.56 -2.69
CA VAL A 54 -6.94 -8.61 -3.81
C VAL A 54 -5.87 -8.86 -4.85
N ILE A 55 -4.60 -8.90 -4.44
CA ILE A 55 -3.49 -8.98 -5.39
C ILE A 55 -3.43 -10.34 -6.04
N TYR A 56 -3.48 -11.43 -5.26
CA TYR A 56 -3.36 -12.77 -5.84
C TYR A 56 -4.56 -13.17 -6.68
N GLN A 57 -5.79 -12.83 -6.29
CA GLN A 57 -6.94 -13.13 -7.15
C GLN A 57 -6.92 -12.30 -8.44
N ARG A 58 -6.52 -11.01 -8.35
CA ARG A 58 -6.43 -10.18 -9.55
C ARG A 58 -5.30 -10.60 -10.48
N ALA A 59 -4.12 -10.90 -9.94
CA ALA A 59 -2.99 -11.44 -10.70
C ALA A 59 -3.32 -12.82 -11.30
N ALA A 60 -4.08 -13.65 -10.59
CA ALA A 60 -4.57 -14.91 -11.13
C ALA A 60 -5.55 -14.70 -12.29
N ALA A 61 -6.47 -13.74 -12.18
CA ALA A 61 -7.39 -13.40 -13.26
C ALA A 61 -6.65 -12.93 -14.53
N ASP A 62 -5.56 -12.18 -14.36
CA ASP A 62 -4.69 -11.76 -15.46
C ASP A 62 -3.85 -12.94 -16.05
N ASN A 63 -3.78 -14.07 -15.34
CA ASN A 63 -2.91 -15.22 -15.65
C ASN A 63 -3.68 -16.55 -15.73
N GLY A 64 -4.87 -16.54 -16.35
CA GLY A 64 -5.64 -17.77 -16.62
C GLY A 64 -6.12 -18.52 -15.37
N GLY A 65 -6.30 -17.82 -14.25
CA GLY A 65 -6.75 -18.36 -12.97
C GLY A 65 -5.63 -18.84 -12.04
N VAL A 66 -4.35 -18.65 -12.40
CA VAL A 66 -3.22 -19.12 -11.59
C VAL A 66 -2.48 -17.95 -10.93
N PRO A 67 -2.39 -17.89 -9.59
CA PRO A 67 -1.61 -16.86 -8.90
C PRO A 67 -0.16 -16.82 -9.39
N GLN A 68 0.35 -15.62 -9.64
CA GLN A 68 1.73 -15.43 -10.08
C GLN A 68 2.65 -15.35 -8.85
N VAL A 69 3.21 -16.49 -8.46
CA VAL A 69 4.22 -16.60 -7.40
C VAL A 69 5.53 -17.04 -8.02
N ILE A 70 6.61 -16.34 -7.71
CA ILE A 70 7.96 -16.72 -8.12
C ILE A 70 8.66 -17.34 -6.92
N THR A 71 9.34 -18.46 -7.16
CA THR A 71 10.24 -19.11 -6.21
C THR A 71 11.64 -19.11 -6.78
N GLN A 72 12.60 -18.61 -6.00
CA GLN A 72 14.02 -18.61 -6.31
C GLN A 72 14.77 -19.39 -5.23
N GLN A 73 15.89 -20.00 -5.59
CA GLN A 73 16.77 -20.69 -4.66
C GLN A 73 18.17 -20.08 -4.74
N THR A 74 18.81 -19.88 -3.60
CA THR A 74 20.18 -19.38 -3.49
C THR A 74 20.76 -19.87 -2.16
N ASN A 75 22.03 -20.28 -2.14
CA ASN A 75 22.70 -20.77 -0.92
C ASN A 75 21.95 -21.88 -0.16
N GLY A 76 21.17 -22.72 -0.86
CA GLY A 76 20.35 -23.77 -0.23
C GLY A 76 19.04 -23.30 0.40
N ASN A 77 18.77 -21.99 0.39
CA ASN A 77 17.52 -21.40 0.89
C ASN A 77 16.52 -21.19 -0.26
N GLN A 78 15.24 -21.33 0.05
CA GLN A 78 14.14 -21.07 -0.89
C GLN A 78 13.41 -19.78 -0.49
N TYR A 79 13.21 -18.89 -1.47
CA TYR A 79 12.50 -17.63 -1.29
C TYR A 79 11.35 -17.51 -2.29
N SER A 80 10.17 -17.22 -1.79
CA SER A 80 8.97 -16.96 -2.57
C SER A 80 8.46 -15.53 -2.41
N PHE A 81 7.93 -14.96 -3.49
CA PHE A 81 7.23 -13.68 -3.50
C PHE A 81 6.16 -13.66 -4.60
N GLY A 82 5.07 -12.93 -4.37
CA GLY A 82 4.00 -12.79 -5.34
C GLY A 82 4.28 -11.67 -6.35
N LEU A 83 3.58 -11.69 -7.49
CA LEU A 83 3.57 -10.60 -8.45
C LEU A 83 2.28 -9.78 -8.35
N THR A 84 2.39 -8.47 -8.57
CA THR A 84 1.23 -7.60 -8.72
C THR A 84 0.39 -7.95 -9.94
N ALA A 85 -0.87 -7.51 -9.96
CA ALA A 85 -1.70 -7.60 -11.16
C ALA A 85 -1.17 -6.68 -12.28
N GLU A 86 -1.75 -6.75 -13.46
CA GLU A 86 -1.47 -5.81 -14.54
C GLU A 86 -2.41 -4.60 -14.52
N THR A 87 -3.63 -4.80 -14.03
CA THR A 87 -4.72 -3.82 -14.06
C THR A 87 -5.59 -3.89 -12.81
N GLY A 88 -6.44 -2.88 -12.63
CA GLY A 88 -7.45 -2.85 -11.58
C GLY A 88 -7.04 -2.03 -10.36
N PHE A 89 -8.02 -1.84 -9.49
CA PHE A 89 -7.90 -1.02 -8.29
C PHE A 89 -8.57 -1.73 -7.11
N PHE A 90 -8.21 -1.31 -5.90
CA PHE A 90 -8.89 -1.71 -4.67
C PHE A 90 -8.97 -0.53 -3.71
N ARG A 91 -9.96 -0.57 -2.82
CA ARG A 91 -10.24 0.49 -1.88
C ARG A 91 -9.97 0.03 -0.46
N VAL A 92 -9.26 0.85 0.31
CA VAL A 92 -9.20 0.75 1.77
C VAL A 92 -10.09 1.86 2.32
N VAL A 93 -11.07 1.48 3.14
CA VAL A 93 -11.95 2.43 3.83
C VAL A 93 -11.48 2.51 5.26
N ILE A 94 -10.80 3.59 5.62
CA ILE A 94 -10.34 3.82 6.99
C ILE A 94 -11.53 4.28 7.81
N ILE A 95 -11.84 3.53 8.88
CA ILE A 95 -12.95 3.81 9.80
C ILE A 95 -12.31 4.04 11.18
N PRO A 96 -12.35 5.27 11.73
CA PRO A 96 -11.79 5.53 13.05
C PRO A 96 -12.69 4.93 14.15
N SER A 97 -12.14 4.69 15.34
CA SER A 97 -12.94 4.42 16.54
C SER A 97 -13.68 5.68 17.00
N GLU A 98 -14.74 5.53 17.79
CA GLU A 98 -15.49 6.67 18.38
C GLU A 98 -14.57 7.59 19.19
N GLU A 99 -13.54 7.03 19.82
CA GLU A 99 -12.54 7.77 20.61
C GLU A 99 -11.68 8.71 19.74
N LEU A 100 -11.47 8.35 18.47
CA LEU A 100 -10.69 9.14 17.53
C LEU A 100 -11.55 10.16 16.77
N ASP A 101 -12.78 9.78 16.43
CA ASP A 101 -13.76 10.64 15.77
C ASP A 101 -15.17 10.17 16.10
N GLU A 102 -15.93 10.99 16.82
CA GLU A 102 -17.30 10.70 17.23
C GLU A 102 -18.23 10.49 16.03
N GLN A 103 -17.95 11.12 14.89
CA GLN A 103 -18.76 10.98 13.67
C GLN A 103 -18.37 9.76 12.84
N GLN A 104 -17.23 9.13 13.17
CA GLN A 104 -16.65 8.00 12.46
C GLN A 104 -16.63 8.16 10.93
N MET A 105 -16.22 9.32 10.45
CA MET A 105 -16.31 9.61 9.02
C MET A 105 -15.42 8.65 8.22
N PRO A 106 -15.95 7.86 7.27
CA PRO A 106 -15.11 6.92 6.54
C PRO A 106 -14.21 7.65 5.54
N LEU A 107 -12.90 7.38 5.60
CA LEU A 107 -11.94 7.88 4.63
C LEU A 107 -11.64 6.82 3.58
N HIS A 108 -12.09 7.07 2.36
CA HIS A 108 -11.91 6.15 1.23
C HIS A 108 -10.58 6.41 0.51
N MET A 109 -9.70 5.42 0.50
CA MET A 109 -8.37 5.47 -0.13
C MET A 109 -8.34 4.48 -1.30
N MET A 110 -7.94 4.94 -2.49
CA MET A 110 -7.88 4.10 -3.69
C MET A 110 -6.44 3.68 -3.99
N PHE A 111 -6.22 2.40 -4.25
CA PHE A 111 -4.92 1.83 -4.57
C PHE A 111 -4.95 1.10 -5.91
N SER A 112 -3.83 1.12 -6.61
CA SER A 112 -3.64 0.40 -7.88
C SER A 112 -3.18 -1.04 -7.61
N CYS A 113 -3.86 -2.03 -8.19
CA CYS A 113 -3.42 -3.43 -8.10
C CYS A 113 -2.11 -3.67 -8.87
N ARG A 114 -1.74 -2.77 -9.78
CA ARG A 114 -0.57 -2.92 -10.66
C ARG A 114 0.75 -2.70 -9.94
N ASP A 115 0.76 -1.76 -9.01
CA ASP A 115 1.96 -1.31 -8.32
C ASP A 115 1.75 -1.13 -6.82
N LEU A 116 0.59 -1.51 -6.27
CA LEU A 116 0.20 -1.31 -4.87
C LEU A 116 0.19 0.15 -4.42
N TYR A 117 0.29 1.10 -5.35
CA TYR A 117 0.47 2.50 -5.01
C TYR A 117 -0.86 3.18 -4.73
N LEU A 118 -0.86 4.12 -3.78
CA LEU A 118 -2.00 4.98 -3.53
C LEU A 118 -2.23 5.85 -4.78
N VAL A 119 -3.46 5.85 -5.28
CA VAL A 119 -3.93 6.65 -6.41
C VAL A 119 -4.46 7.99 -5.93
N GLY A 120 -5.17 7.97 -4.81
CA GLY A 120 -5.87 9.15 -4.27
C GLY A 120 -6.84 8.78 -3.17
N PHE A 121 -7.67 9.75 -2.77
CA PHE A 121 -8.68 9.61 -1.72
C PHE A 121 -9.96 10.35 -2.07
N LEU A 122 -11.08 9.95 -1.49
CA LEU A 122 -12.37 10.62 -1.70
C LEU A 122 -12.54 11.77 -0.70
N HIS A 123 -12.93 12.94 -1.20
CA HIS A 123 -13.28 14.09 -0.37
C HIS A 123 -14.36 14.93 -1.09
N ASP A 124 -15.43 15.29 -0.37
CA ASP A 124 -16.60 16.00 -0.91
C ASP A 124 -17.14 15.41 -2.22
N GLY A 125 -17.34 14.08 -2.22
CA GLY A 125 -17.89 13.35 -3.37
C GLY A 125 -16.94 13.24 -4.58
N LYS A 126 -15.72 13.79 -4.52
CA LYS A 126 -14.74 13.75 -5.62
C LYS A 126 -13.48 13.01 -5.23
N TRP A 127 -12.94 12.24 -6.17
CA TRP A 127 -11.62 11.63 -5.99
C TRP A 127 -10.53 12.68 -6.15
N LYS A 128 -9.73 12.90 -5.11
CA LYS A 128 -8.51 13.70 -5.15
C LYS A 128 -7.35 12.78 -5.54
N VAL A 129 -6.82 12.95 -6.75
CA VAL A 129 -5.93 11.98 -7.39
C VAL A 129 -4.54 12.59 -7.64
N PHE A 130 -3.47 11.82 -7.44
CA PHE A 130 -2.12 12.29 -7.75
C PHE A 130 -1.93 12.62 -9.23
N LYS A 131 -1.10 13.63 -9.50
CA LYS A 131 -0.82 14.09 -10.88
C LYS A 131 -0.24 12.99 -11.79
N ASP A 132 0.47 12.02 -11.21
CA ASP A 132 1.12 10.91 -11.90
C ASP A 132 0.40 9.57 -11.74
N ALA A 133 -0.81 9.57 -11.16
CA ALA A 133 -1.60 8.35 -11.04
C ALA A 133 -2.01 7.82 -12.43
N LYS A 134 -1.95 6.50 -12.61
CA LYS A 134 -2.46 5.86 -13.82
C LYS A 134 -3.89 5.41 -13.59
N LEU A 135 -4.80 5.97 -14.38
CA LEU A 135 -6.24 5.86 -14.20
C LEU A 135 -6.91 4.96 -15.25
N ASP A 136 -6.14 4.13 -15.94
CA ASP A 136 -6.67 3.18 -16.92
C ASP A 136 -7.70 2.26 -16.27
N GLY A 137 -8.92 2.25 -16.81
CA GLY A 137 -10.03 1.46 -16.27
C GLY A 137 -10.74 2.06 -15.03
N SER A 138 -10.43 3.29 -14.63
CA SER A 138 -11.08 3.95 -13.48
C SER A 138 -12.40 4.65 -13.80
N GLY A 139 -12.71 4.89 -15.08
CA GLY A 139 -13.85 5.73 -15.49
C GLY A 139 -13.56 7.24 -15.57
N HIS A 140 -12.31 7.68 -15.31
CA HIS A 140 -11.96 9.10 -15.22
C HIS A 140 -12.20 9.93 -16.50
N LEU A 141 -12.14 9.31 -17.69
CA LEU A 141 -12.39 9.98 -18.96
C LEU A 141 -13.90 10.17 -19.22
N GLN A 142 -14.71 9.24 -18.73
CA GLN A 142 -16.16 9.26 -18.87
C GLN A 142 -16.81 10.23 -17.86
N HIS A 143 -16.13 10.49 -16.75
CA HIS A 143 -16.64 11.27 -15.62
C HIS A 143 -15.62 12.29 -15.11
N PRO A 144 -15.24 13.30 -15.93
CA PRO A 144 -14.24 14.30 -15.56
C PRO A 144 -14.63 15.15 -14.33
N GLU A 145 -15.93 15.27 -14.04
CA GLU A 145 -16.48 15.97 -12.88
C GLU A 145 -16.29 15.22 -11.54
N ALA A 146 -16.05 13.90 -11.61
CA ALA A 146 -15.99 13.00 -10.47
C ALA A 146 -14.62 12.96 -9.77
N TRP A 147 -13.63 13.69 -10.29
CA TRP A 147 -12.29 13.76 -9.73
C TRP A 147 -11.60 15.10 -9.93
N GLU A 148 -10.52 15.30 -9.20
CA GLU A 148 -9.66 16.46 -9.29
C GLU A 148 -8.20 16.03 -9.05
N SER A 149 -7.27 16.66 -9.77
CA SER A 149 -5.85 16.44 -9.53
C SER A 149 -5.40 17.16 -8.26
N LEU A 150 -4.63 16.47 -7.42
CA LEU A 150 -3.94 17.06 -6.26
C LEU A 150 -2.85 18.07 -6.65
N GLY A 151 -2.47 18.17 -7.93
CA GLY A 151 -1.44 19.08 -8.42
C GLY A 151 0.01 18.66 -8.11
N PHE A 152 0.20 17.67 -7.24
CA PHE A 152 1.50 17.06 -6.93
C PHE A 152 1.51 15.55 -7.25
N LYS A 153 2.71 15.02 -7.42
CA LYS A 153 2.94 13.59 -7.68
C LYS A 153 2.89 12.81 -6.37
N GLY A 154 2.47 11.56 -6.43
CA GLY A 154 2.57 10.68 -5.27
C GLY A 154 4.02 10.34 -4.92
N SER A 155 4.93 10.45 -5.91
CA SER A 155 6.31 10.01 -5.79
C SER A 155 7.04 10.59 -4.57
N TYR A 156 7.89 9.73 -4.03
CA TYR A 156 8.72 9.96 -2.86
C TYR A 156 9.60 11.22 -2.95
N ILE A 157 10.01 11.63 -4.15
CA ILE A 157 11.10 12.60 -4.40
C ILE A 157 10.88 13.98 -3.75
N ASP A 158 9.63 14.41 -3.58
CA ASP A 158 9.30 15.76 -3.07
C ASP A 158 8.87 15.78 -1.60
N THR A 159 8.96 14.64 -0.90
CA THR A 159 8.45 14.50 0.47
C THR A 159 9.60 14.51 1.47
N HIS A 160 9.51 15.32 2.52
CA HIS A 160 10.48 15.32 3.62
C HIS A 160 10.38 14.02 4.44
N PHE A 161 10.84 12.89 3.90
CA PHE A 161 10.82 11.55 4.53
C PHE A 161 11.34 11.56 5.95
N ASN A 162 12.24 12.47 6.28
CA ASN A 162 13.01 12.42 7.51
C ASN A 162 12.22 12.87 8.75
N SER A 163 11.03 13.46 8.58
CA SER A 163 10.25 14.04 9.68
C SER A 163 8.86 13.42 9.86
N VAL A 164 8.50 12.42 9.05
CA VAL A 164 7.16 11.85 9.10
C VAL A 164 7.07 10.79 10.20
N LEU A 165 6.33 11.12 11.25
CA LEU A 165 6.02 10.23 12.37
C LEU A 165 5.08 9.09 11.95
N LEU A 166 5.46 7.85 12.22
CA LEU A 166 4.70 6.61 12.03
C LEU A 166 4.07 6.13 13.33
N GLY A 167 3.33 5.02 13.27
CA GLY A 167 2.60 4.44 14.40
C GLY A 167 1.16 4.92 14.49
N GLY A 168 0.45 4.50 15.55
CA GLY A 168 -0.98 4.78 15.73
C GLY A 168 -1.32 6.28 15.65
N LEU A 169 -0.56 7.11 16.37
CA LEU A 169 -0.71 8.56 16.32
C LEU A 169 -0.44 9.16 14.92
N GLY A 170 0.54 8.63 14.20
CA GLY A 170 0.84 9.05 12.83
C GLY A 170 -0.31 8.74 11.86
N LEU A 171 -0.95 7.59 12.04
CA LEU A 171 -2.10 7.18 11.25
C LEU A 171 -3.32 8.04 11.56
N TYR A 172 -3.63 8.27 12.84
CA TYR A 172 -4.71 9.18 13.23
C TYR A 172 -4.51 10.59 12.65
N ARG A 173 -3.31 11.16 12.76
CA ARG A 173 -3.00 12.47 12.15
C ARG A 173 -3.18 12.48 10.63
N SER A 174 -3.01 11.34 9.97
CA SER A 174 -3.24 11.23 8.53
C SER A 174 -4.72 11.17 8.20
N TYR A 175 -5.48 10.41 8.98
CA TYR A 175 -6.93 10.36 8.90
C TYR A 175 -7.54 11.76 9.08
N ASP A 176 -7.25 12.42 10.21
CA ASP A 176 -7.76 13.76 10.54
C ASP A 176 -7.39 14.81 9.48
N CYS A 177 -6.16 14.73 8.95
CA CYS A 177 -5.71 15.61 7.88
C CYS A 177 -6.52 15.42 6.58
N LEU A 178 -6.75 14.16 6.17
CA LEU A 178 -7.37 13.87 4.87
C LEU A 178 -8.89 14.04 4.89
N VAL A 179 -9.55 13.77 6.02
CA VAL A 179 -10.98 14.07 6.21
C VAL A 179 -11.21 15.58 6.14
N HIS A 180 -10.34 16.37 6.79
CA HIS A 180 -10.43 17.82 6.79
C HIS A 180 -9.60 18.49 5.67
N TYR A 181 -9.41 17.81 4.54
CA TYR A 181 -8.49 18.20 3.45
C TYR A 181 -8.60 19.68 3.05
N ALA A 182 -9.81 20.22 2.93
CA ALA A 182 -10.06 21.61 2.53
C ALA A 182 -9.43 22.66 3.48
N HIS A 183 -9.10 22.28 4.71
CA HIS A 183 -8.53 23.14 5.75
C HIS A 183 -7.05 22.85 6.05
N ARG A 184 -6.41 21.94 5.31
CA ARG A 184 -5.02 21.54 5.54
C ARG A 184 -4.06 22.14 4.53
N SER A 185 -2.83 22.37 4.96
CA SER A 185 -1.75 22.77 4.07
C SER A 185 -1.32 21.61 3.15
N SER A 186 -0.77 21.95 1.98
CA SER A 186 -0.23 20.96 1.05
C SER A 186 0.84 20.07 1.70
N GLN A 187 1.62 20.62 2.63
CA GLN A 187 2.66 19.87 3.35
C GLN A 187 2.07 18.82 4.30
N GLU A 188 1.01 19.16 5.03
CA GLU A 188 0.30 18.21 5.90
C GLU A 188 -0.31 17.08 5.08
N ILE A 189 -0.96 17.41 3.95
CA ILE A 189 -1.59 16.43 3.07
C ILE A 189 -0.53 15.48 2.50
N LYS A 190 0.60 16.00 2.00
CA LYS A 190 1.73 15.19 1.52
C LYS A 190 2.27 14.26 2.60
N ALA A 191 2.41 14.75 3.83
CA ALA A 191 2.84 13.91 4.95
C ALA A 191 1.81 12.82 5.29
N ALA A 192 0.52 13.15 5.28
CA ALA A 192 -0.57 12.21 5.56
C ALA A 192 -0.62 11.08 4.53
N VAL A 193 -0.65 11.40 3.23
CA VAL A 193 -0.67 10.38 2.18
C VAL A 193 0.59 9.53 2.18
N PHE A 194 1.75 10.13 2.47
CA PHE A 194 3.01 9.39 2.58
C PHE A 194 2.96 8.36 3.72
N ARG A 195 2.44 8.72 4.91
CA ARG A 195 2.26 7.76 6.02
C ARG A 195 1.41 6.57 5.59
N ILE A 196 0.31 6.83 4.90
CA ILE A 196 -0.58 5.77 4.42
C ILE A 196 0.14 4.87 3.41
N ILE A 197 0.88 5.46 2.47
CA ILE A 197 1.67 4.72 1.49
C ILE A 197 2.69 3.80 2.18
N VAL A 198 3.45 4.30 3.15
CA VAL A 198 4.46 3.45 3.83
C VAL A 198 3.81 2.42 4.75
N VAL A 199 2.70 2.72 5.42
CA VAL A 199 2.03 1.75 6.29
C VAL A 199 1.33 0.66 5.49
N ILE A 200 0.79 0.96 4.32
CA ILE A 200 0.01 -0.02 3.53
C ILE A 200 0.83 -0.57 2.36
N SER A 201 1.16 0.28 1.39
CA SER A 201 1.83 -0.14 0.15
C SER A 201 3.19 -0.78 0.43
N GLU A 202 4.03 -0.12 1.23
CA GLU A 202 5.38 -0.64 1.50
C GLU A 202 5.38 -1.85 2.41
N ALA A 203 4.42 -1.96 3.34
CA ALA A 203 4.28 -3.15 4.17
C ALA A 203 3.80 -4.38 3.37
N CYS A 204 3.04 -4.17 2.30
CA CYS A 204 2.70 -5.26 1.37
C CYS A 204 3.91 -5.71 0.55
N ARG A 205 4.78 -4.77 0.15
CA ARG A 205 5.96 -5.03 -0.68
C ARG A 205 7.10 -5.68 0.10
N PHE A 206 7.39 -5.17 1.31
CA PHE A 206 8.58 -5.52 2.09
C PHE A 206 8.20 -6.09 3.47
N PRO A 207 8.29 -7.41 3.67
CA PRO A 207 7.90 -8.07 4.92
C PRO A 207 8.67 -7.64 6.16
N GLN A 208 9.96 -7.27 6.03
CA GLN A 208 10.72 -6.70 7.14
C GLN A 208 10.14 -5.35 7.60
N TRP A 209 9.75 -4.51 6.64
CA TRP A 209 9.07 -3.25 6.94
C TRP A 209 7.70 -3.48 7.57
N ARG A 210 6.94 -4.45 7.07
CA ARG A 210 5.67 -4.88 7.69
C ARG A 210 5.84 -5.23 9.16
N THR A 211 6.87 -6.02 9.50
CA THR A 211 7.20 -6.36 10.89
C THR A 211 7.50 -5.11 11.72
N ARG A 212 8.23 -4.14 11.14
CA ARG A 212 8.49 -2.86 11.80
C ARG A 212 7.19 -2.09 12.07
N VAL A 213 6.30 -1.97 11.09
CA VAL A 213 5.01 -1.30 11.26
C VAL A 213 4.17 -2.00 12.34
N LYS A 214 4.10 -3.34 12.33
CA LYS A 214 3.40 -4.12 13.36
C LYS A 214 3.91 -3.78 14.76
N TYR A 215 5.24 -3.79 14.94
CA TYR A 215 5.87 -3.44 16.21
C TYR A 215 5.50 -2.02 16.69
N LEU A 216 5.49 -1.04 15.78
CA LEU A 216 5.11 0.34 16.12
C LEU A 216 3.64 0.44 16.53
N LEU A 217 2.73 -0.28 15.86
CA LEU A 217 1.31 -0.28 16.18
C LEU A 217 1.02 -0.99 17.50
N GLU A 218 1.60 -2.16 17.72
CA GLU A 218 1.42 -3.00 18.92
C GLU A 218 1.87 -2.28 20.19
N ASN A 219 2.94 -1.49 20.10
CA ASN A 219 3.53 -0.80 21.25
C ASN A 219 3.11 0.67 21.35
N TRP A 220 2.21 1.13 20.47
CA TRP A 220 1.79 2.53 20.35
C TRP A 220 2.97 3.52 20.26
N LEU A 221 4.04 3.09 19.59
CA LEU A 221 5.26 3.89 19.44
C LEU A 221 5.13 4.82 18.25
N ALA A 222 5.86 5.94 18.32
CA ALA A 222 5.87 6.94 17.29
C ALA A 222 7.30 7.25 16.88
N GLU A 223 7.64 6.89 15.63
CA GLU A 223 9.00 7.02 15.12
C GLU A 223 9.03 7.59 13.71
N THR A 224 10.13 8.23 13.32
CA THR A 224 10.29 8.71 11.96
C THR A 224 10.73 7.59 11.02
N THR A 225 10.33 7.68 9.75
CA THR A 225 10.75 6.76 8.68
C THR A 225 12.25 6.66 8.46
N ASN A 226 13.05 7.58 9.01
CA ASN A 226 14.51 7.65 8.82
C ASN A 226 15.31 7.04 9.97
N HIS A 227 14.68 6.45 10.99
CA HIS A 227 15.44 5.71 12.00
C HIS A 227 16.22 4.55 11.38
N ASP A 228 15.73 4.02 10.25
CA ASP A 228 16.37 2.96 9.49
C ASP A 228 16.49 3.38 8.02
N ARG A 229 17.60 4.08 7.69
CA ARG A 229 17.91 4.59 6.34
C ARG A 229 17.74 3.52 5.25
N ALA A 230 17.90 2.24 5.59
CA ALA A 230 17.77 1.12 4.66
C ALA A 230 16.41 1.12 3.96
N PHE A 231 15.30 1.27 4.69
CA PHE A 231 13.96 1.17 4.08
C PHE A 231 13.62 2.32 3.14
N SER A 232 14.09 3.53 3.45
CA SER A 232 13.83 4.71 2.62
C SER A 232 14.41 4.58 1.21
N GLU A 233 15.55 3.90 1.06
CA GLU A 233 16.16 3.61 -0.23
C GLU A 233 15.44 2.46 -0.96
N LEU A 234 14.99 1.43 -0.23
CA LEU A 234 14.21 0.34 -0.80
C LEU A 234 12.89 0.82 -1.45
N PHE A 235 12.20 1.76 -0.81
CA PHE A 235 10.92 2.28 -1.31
C PHE A 235 11.07 3.01 -2.64
N LYS A 236 12.19 3.72 -2.83
CA LYS A 236 12.47 4.48 -4.06
C LYS A 236 12.75 3.60 -5.26
N ASP A 237 13.27 2.39 -5.05
CA ASP A 237 13.77 1.52 -6.13
C ASP A 237 13.05 0.18 -6.28
N TRP A 238 11.85 0.03 -5.70
CA TRP A 238 11.08 -1.23 -5.73
C TRP A 238 10.92 -1.84 -7.13
N LYS A 239 10.81 -1.01 -8.17
CA LYS A 239 10.73 -1.47 -9.57
C LYS A 239 12.00 -2.20 -10.03
N THR A 240 13.18 -1.66 -9.73
CA THR A 240 14.47 -2.27 -10.09
C THR A 240 14.72 -3.50 -9.24
N ILE A 241 14.40 -3.45 -7.95
CA ILE A 241 14.47 -4.59 -7.02
C ILE A 241 13.63 -5.74 -7.56
N SER A 242 12.37 -5.48 -7.91
CA SER A 242 11.44 -6.47 -8.50
C SER A 242 12.01 -7.10 -9.78
N LYS A 243 12.58 -6.28 -10.67
CA LYS A 243 13.17 -6.75 -11.92
C LYS A 243 14.37 -7.67 -11.67
N ARG A 244 15.27 -7.29 -10.75
CA ARG A 244 16.47 -8.06 -10.40
C ARG A 244 16.10 -9.39 -9.74
N ALA A 245 15.15 -9.39 -8.81
CA ALA A 245 14.62 -10.61 -8.18
C ALA A 245 14.14 -11.63 -9.21
N ARG A 246 13.44 -11.15 -10.24
CA ARG A 246 12.83 -11.97 -11.28
C ARG A 246 13.80 -12.53 -12.30
N ARG A 247 14.91 -11.84 -12.55
CA ARG A 247 15.94 -12.29 -13.51
C ARG A 247 16.76 -13.47 -13.00
N GLY A 248 16.72 -13.73 -11.69
CA GLY A 248 17.46 -14.82 -11.06
C GLY A 248 18.92 -14.48 -10.79
N GLU A 249 19.58 -15.34 -10.00
CA GLU A 249 20.93 -15.14 -9.48
C GLU A 249 21.98 -14.95 -10.58
N ALA A 250 21.88 -15.71 -11.68
CA ALA A 250 22.82 -15.67 -12.79
C ALA A 250 22.90 -14.31 -13.51
N ARG A 251 21.92 -13.42 -13.29
CA ARG A 251 21.85 -12.07 -13.86
C ARG A 251 21.83 -11.00 -12.77
N PHE A 252 22.18 -11.35 -11.54
CA PHE A 252 22.28 -10.41 -10.44
C PHE A 252 23.62 -9.67 -10.52
N GLU A 253 23.54 -8.35 -10.53
CA GLU A 253 24.69 -7.46 -10.49
C GLU A 253 24.51 -6.52 -9.29
N VAL A 254 25.59 -6.27 -8.56
CA VAL A 254 25.63 -5.24 -7.50
C VAL A 254 25.87 -3.90 -8.17
N LEU A 255 24.98 -2.94 -7.92
CA LEU A 255 25.11 -1.58 -8.45
C LEU A 255 25.89 -0.70 -7.48
N GLU A 256 26.40 0.43 -7.97
CA GLU A 256 27.02 1.42 -7.08
C GLU A 256 25.95 2.03 -6.14
N GLY A 257 26.23 2.04 -4.83
CA GLY A 257 25.29 2.55 -3.82
C GLY A 257 24.11 1.61 -3.51
N ASP A 258 24.17 0.36 -3.97
CA ASP A 258 23.07 -0.60 -3.85
C ASP A 258 22.85 -1.08 -2.40
N ALA A 259 21.59 -1.21 -2.02
CA ALA A 259 21.20 -1.76 -0.72
C ALA A 259 21.50 -3.26 -0.62
N PHE A 260 21.66 -3.95 -1.76
CA PHE A 260 21.83 -5.40 -1.83
C PHE A 260 23.22 -5.79 -2.35
N GLN A 261 24.02 -6.36 -1.45
CA GLN A 261 25.36 -6.88 -1.78
C GLN A 261 25.34 -8.33 -2.29
N THR A 262 24.22 -9.05 -2.12
CA THR A 262 24.05 -10.43 -2.57
C THR A 262 22.64 -10.64 -3.13
N PHE A 263 22.48 -11.65 -4.00
CA PHE A 263 21.15 -12.02 -4.48
C PHE A 263 20.24 -12.50 -3.34
N GLU A 264 20.83 -13.21 -2.36
CA GLU A 264 20.14 -13.66 -1.16
C GLU A 264 19.56 -12.49 -0.35
N SER A 265 20.31 -11.41 -0.11
CA SER A 265 19.79 -10.28 0.66
C SER A 265 18.64 -9.55 -0.07
N LEU A 266 18.70 -9.52 -1.40
CA LEU A 266 17.59 -9.03 -2.22
C LEU A 266 16.34 -9.91 -2.08
N LEU A 267 16.50 -11.24 -2.15
CA LEU A 267 15.39 -12.17 -2.00
C LEU A 267 14.80 -12.13 -0.58
N GLN A 268 15.64 -12.01 0.45
CA GLN A 268 15.20 -11.87 1.84
C GLN A 268 14.30 -10.63 2.04
N ALA A 269 14.59 -9.52 1.35
CA ALA A 269 13.77 -8.32 1.44
C ALA A 269 12.36 -8.47 0.82
N LEU A 270 12.20 -9.37 -0.17
CA LEU A 270 10.92 -9.63 -0.84
C LEU A 270 10.20 -10.88 -0.33
N HIS A 271 10.85 -11.74 0.43
CA HIS A 271 10.31 -13.05 0.79
C HIS A 271 9.02 -12.95 1.61
N ASN A 272 7.93 -13.51 1.08
CA ASN A 272 6.54 -13.36 1.58
C ASN A 272 5.94 -11.96 1.40
N GLY A 273 6.49 -11.20 0.45
CA GLY A 273 6.00 -9.90 0.00
C GLY A 273 5.57 -9.95 -1.47
N VAL A 274 5.56 -8.78 -2.11
CA VAL A 274 5.07 -8.60 -3.48
C VAL A 274 6.09 -7.83 -4.33
N ALA A 275 6.31 -8.31 -5.55
CA ALA A 275 7.13 -7.67 -6.58
C ALA A 275 6.28 -7.24 -7.78
N ASN A 276 6.82 -6.32 -8.57
CA ASN A 276 6.13 -5.81 -9.75
C ASN A 276 6.10 -6.84 -10.90
N SER A 277 4.92 -7.11 -11.47
CA SER A 277 4.72 -8.01 -12.62
C SER A 277 5.26 -7.49 -13.95
N ARG A 278 5.45 -6.18 -14.11
CA ARG A 278 5.97 -5.57 -15.35
C ARG A 278 7.34 -4.92 -15.16
N PRO A 279 8.44 -5.53 -15.61
CA PRO A 279 9.61 -4.75 -15.99
C PRO A 279 9.24 -3.96 -17.27
N PRO A 280 9.78 -2.76 -17.51
CA PRO A 280 9.52 -2.05 -18.76
C PRO A 280 9.98 -2.93 -19.95
N ALA A 281 9.15 -2.97 -21.00
CA ALA A 281 9.23 -3.89 -22.15
C ALA A 281 10.58 -3.87 -22.91
N ASN A 282 11.40 -2.85 -22.69
CA ASN A 282 12.61 -2.61 -23.47
C ASN A 282 13.85 -3.33 -22.89
N GLN A 283 13.69 -4.21 -21.89
CA GLN A 283 14.81 -4.77 -21.12
C GLN A 283 14.57 -6.22 -20.66
N LEU A 284 13.85 -7.01 -21.45
CA LEU A 284 13.83 -8.48 -21.37
C LEU A 284 14.83 -9.06 -22.37
#